data_AF-A0A3M1SV35-F1
#
_entry.id   AF-A0A3M1SV35-F1
#
_cell.length_a   1.000
_cell.length_b   1.000
_cell.length_c   1.000
_cell.angle_alpha   90.00
_cell.angle_beta   90.00
_cell.angle_gamma   90.00
#
_symmetry.space_group_name_H-M   'P 1'
#
loop_
_entity.id
_entity.type
_entity.pdbx_description
1 polymer ?
#
loop_
_entity_poly.entity_id
_entity_poly.type
_entity_poly.pdbx_seq_one_letter_code
_entity_poly.pdbx_strand_id
1 'polypeptide(L)'
;MQNPTATLTCPHPSCQTPNPEGNKFCLKCGSFLPRNYLWLLAAGELGSVTPGTLLGDRYLLKTDRIVLDTRPGLPPETPEEIPPYIAPYLKLFAHRIHVPQVYGRVASSGDAATSDLWLLESVPIEVDGDKARLFPALTESWRDASPLRQLNWLWQMASLWSPFARVGVASSLFDSQWVRVEGGILRWVQLSADAETPTLQQLGRVWSKWVEGTAVPMRDFLHRLCQLLIEGQIRQSEQLIALLERGLTVVGAAGSRRIEIFTLSDRGPSRTRNEDACYPDSGTT
;
A
#
# COMPACT_ATOMS: atom_id res chain seq x y z
N MET A 1 31.39 -6.23 6.11
CA MET A 1 31.21 -7.16 4.99
C MET A 1 30.41 -6.41 3.94
N GLN A 2 30.96 -6.22 2.74
CA GLN A 2 30.32 -5.45 1.68
C GLN A 2 29.15 -6.28 1.14
N ASN A 3 27.91 -5.78 1.29
CA ASN A 3 26.77 -6.39 0.62
C ASN A 3 27.04 -6.34 -0.89
N PRO A 4 26.93 -7.46 -1.63
CA PRO A 4 27.05 -7.40 -3.08
C PRO A 4 26.06 -6.36 -3.61
N THR A 5 26.58 -5.35 -4.30
CA THR A 5 25.76 -4.26 -4.83
C THR A 5 24.75 -4.89 -5.78
N ALA A 6 23.46 -4.79 -5.44
CA ALA A 6 22.42 -5.37 -6.28
C ALA A 6 22.50 -4.78 -7.69
N THR A 7 22.27 -5.63 -8.69
CA THR A 7 22.32 -5.23 -10.10
C THR A 7 20.93 -5.30 -10.72
N LEU A 8 20.61 -4.30 -11.54
CA LEU A 8 19.38 -4.17 -12.31
C LEU A 8 19.69 -4.34 -13.80
N THR A 9 19.03 -5.29 -14.43
CA THR A 9 19.13 -5.51 -15.87
C THR A 9 18.34 -4.46 -16.62
N CYS A 10 18.96 -3.80 -17.59
CA CYS A 10 18.27 -2.81 -18.43
C CYS A 10 17.04 -3.43 -19.12
N PRO A 11 15.85 -2.81 -19.04
CA PRO A 11 14.63 -3.38 -19.63
C PRO A 11 14.61 -3.27 -21.16
N HIS A 12 15.52 -2.50 -21.77
CA HIS A 12 15.59 -2.35 -23.22
C HIS A 12 16.04 -3.69 -23.86
N PRO A 13 15.22 -4.32 -24.74
CA PRO A 13 15.46 -5.69 -25.22
C PRO A 13 16.81 -5.90 -25.90
N SER A 14 17.33 -4.90 -26.63
CA SER A 14 18.64 -5.00 -27.29
C SER A 14 19.84 -4.58 -26.43
N CYS A 15 19.60 -4.03 -25.22
CA CYS A 15 20.68 -3.54 -24.36
C CYS A 15 21.02 -4.54 -23.25
N GLN A 16 20.03 -4.85 -22.40
CA GLN A 16 20.11 -5.79 -21.27
C GLN A 16 21.36 -5.66 -20.38
N THR A 17 22.02 -4.50 -20.40
CA THR A 17 23.26 -4.28 -19.65
C THR A 17 22.94 -4.25 -18.16
N PRO A 18 23.73 -4.93 -17.30
CA PRO A 18 23.57 -4.83 -15.85
C PRO A 18 23.98 -3.45 -15.37
N ASN A 19 23.22 -2.87 -14.44
CA ASN A 19 23.47 -1.56 -13.86
C ASN A 19 23.42 -1.66 -12.33
N PRO A 20 24.18 -0.84 -11.60
CA PRO A 20 23.98 -0.70 -10.15
C PRO A 20 22.54 -0.29 -9.80
N GLU A 21 21.99 -0.81 -8.70
CA GLU A 21 20.62 -0.51 -8.21
C GLU A 21 20.34 1.00 -8.04
N GLY A 22 21.36 1.79 -7.69
CA GLY A 22 21.22 3.23 -7.49
C GLY A 22 21.00 4.03 -8.79
N ASN A 23 21.22 3.43 -9.96
CA ASN A 23 21.13 4.14 -11.22
C ASN A 23 19.69 4.30 -11.68
N LYS A 24 19.29 5.54 -12.02
CA LYS A 24 17.97 5.83 -12.61
C LYS A 24 17.90 5.52 -14.11
N PHE A 25 19.04 5.58 -14.80
CA PHE A 25 19.16 5.35 -16.23
C PHE A 25 20.29 4.36 -16.53
N CYS A 26 20.13 3.59 -17.59
CA CYS A 26 21.13 2.62 -18.03
C CYS A 26 22.42 3.32 -18.46
N LEU A 27 23.56 2.83 -17.98
CA LEU A 27 24.88 3.39 -18.31
C LEU A 27 25.26 3.26 -19.80
N LYS A 28 24.65 2.31 -20.51
CA LYS A 28 24.96 2.04 -21.93
C LYS A 28 24.01 2.75 -22.90
N CYS A 29 22.69 2.65 -22.68
CA CYS A 29 21.69 3.14 -23.64
C CYS A 29 20.81 4.29 -23.12
N GLY A 30 20.99 4.73 -21.88
CA GLY A 30 20.22 5.84 -21.29
C GLY A 30 18.74 5.52 -20.98
N SER A 31 18.26 4.30 -21.26
CA SER A 31 16.88 3.93 -20.91
C SER A 31 16.64 3.98 -19.40
N PHE A 32 15.45 4.40 -18.99
CA PHE A 32 15.04 4.38 -17.58
C PHE A 32 15.12 2.96 -17.01
N LEU A 33 15.54 2.86 -15.75
CA LEU A 33 15.63 1.61 -15.01
C LEU A 33 14.53 1.56 -13.94
N PRO A 34 13.42 0.82 -14.18
CA PRO A 34 12.39 0.61 -13.17
C PRO A 34 12.96 -0.10 -11.95
N ARG A 35 12.54 0.33 -10.76
CA ARG A 35 12.90 -0.29 -9.48
C ARG A 35 11.64 -0.80 -8.81
N ASN A 36 11.25 -2.01 -9.21
CA ASN A 36 10.05 -2.64 -8.70
C ASN A 36 10.39 -3.36 -7.39
N TYR A 37 10.08 -2.71 -6.27
CA TYR A 37 10.09 -3.37 -4.97
C TYR A 37 8.73 -4.03 -4.74
N LEU A 38 8.77 -5.32 -4.39
CA LEU A 38 7.61 -6.19 -4.29
C LEU A 38 7.56 -6.82 -2.90
N TRP A 39 6.38 -7.24 -2.49
CA TRP A 39 6.19 -7.98 -1.25
C TRP A 39 6.09 -9.48 -1.52
N LEU A 40 6.87 -10.25 -0.79
CA LEU A 40 6.93 -11.70 -0.87
C LEU A 40 5.87 -12.32 0.02
N LEU A 41 4.93 -13.00 -0.62
CA LEU A 41 3.87 -13.77 0.00
C LEU A 41 4.21 -15.25 -0.10
N ALA A 42 4.09 -15.97 1.02
CA ALA A 42 4.27 -17.41 1.10
C ALA A 42 2.99 -18.03 1.67
N ALA A 43 2.63 -19.22 1.21
CA ALA A 43 1.49 -19.97 1.73
C ALA A 43 1.68 -20.40 3.21
N GLY A 44 2.93 -20.45 3.69
CA GLY A 44 3.29 -20.78 5.07
C GLY A 44 4.42 -19.89 5.60
N GLU A 45 5.17 -20.40 6.58
CA GLU A 45 6.38 -19.73 7.04
C GLU A 45 7.37 -19.61 5.88
N LEU A 46 7.87 -18.39 5.65
CA LEU A 46 9.09 -18.24 4.88
C LEU A 46 10.16 -19.02 5.66
N GLY A 47 10.72 -20.06 5.06
CA GLY A 47 11.85 -20.79 5.65
C GLY A 47 13.04 -19.88 5.90
N SER A 48 14.23 -20.45 6.05
CA SER A 48 15.48 -19.72 6.34
C SER A 48 16.04 -18.89 5.15
N VAL A 49 15.19 -18.15 4.44
CA VAL A 49 15.58 -17.20 3.38
C VAL A 49 16.16 -15.95 4.03
N THR A 50 17.42 -15.65 3.74
CA THR A 50 18.12 -14.49 4.32
C THR A 50 18.21 -13.33 3.32
N PRO A 51 18.22 -12.07 3.79
CA PRO A 51 18.50 -10.93 2.92
C PRO A 51 19.77 -11.14 2.09
N GLY A 52 19.73 -10.76 0.82
CA GLY A 52 20.77 -11.05 -0.19
C GLY A 52 20.50 -12.30 -1.03
N THR A 53 19.52 -13.13 -0.66
CA THR A 53 19.14 -14.30 -1.47
C THR A 53 18.44 -13.89 -2.76
N LEU A 54 18.85 -14.47 -3.89
CA LEU A 54 18.19 -14.30 -5.19
C LEU A 54 17.17 -15.44 -5.38
N LEU A 55 15.89 -15.09 -5.45
CA LEU A 55 14.78 -16.02 -5.59
C LEU A 55 14.38 -16.16 -7.06
N GLY A 56 14.27 -17.40 -7.56
CA GLY A 56 13.91 -17.70 -8.95
C GLY A 56 14.83 -17.02 -9.97
N ASP A 57 16.11 -16.88 -9.64
CA ASP A 57 17.15 -16.18 -10.44
C ASP A 57 16.80 -14.72 -10.84
N ARG A 58 15.86 -14.09 -10.14
CA ARG A 58 15.30 -12.79 -10.53
C ARG A 58 15.02 -11.85 -9.37
N TYR A 59 14.46 -12.31 -8.27
CA TYR A 59 13.96 -11.44 -7.22
C TYR A 59 14.94 -11.43 -6.04
N LEU A 60 15.64 -10.32 -5.83
CA LEU A 60 16.63 -10.20 -4.77
C LEU A 60 15.93 -9.82 -3.45
N LEU A 61 16.03 -10.68 -2.43
CA LEU A 61 15.50 -10.36 -1.10
C LEU A 61 16.33 -9.24 -0.45
N LYS A 62 15.69 -8.09 -0.20
CA LYS A 62 16.33 -6.91 0.38
C LYS A 62 16.25 -6.91 1.90
N THR A 63 15.08 -7.21 2.45
CA THR A 63 14.82 -7.29 3.89
C THR A 63 13.52 -8.08 4.13
N ASP A 64 13.40 -8.82 5.23
CA ASP A 64 12.20 -9.56 5.66
C ASP A 64 11.40 -10.22 4.51
N ARG A 65 10.47 -9.49 3.90
CA ARG A 65 9.66 -9.91 2.72
C ARG A 65 9.71 -8.93 1.54
N ILE A 66 10.50 -7.88 1.59
CA ILE A 66 10.68 -6.94 0.48
C ILE A 66 11.74 -7.48 -0.47
N VAL A 67 11.36 -7.69 -1.72
CA VAL A 67 12.27 -8.10 -2.79
C VAL A 67 12.39 -7.02 -3.86
N LEU A 68 13.52 -6.98 -4.57
CA LEU A 68 13.74 -6.16 -5.75
C LEU A 68 13.70 -7.04 -7.00
N ASP A 69 12.89 -6.68 -7.99
CA ASP A 69 12.97 -7.31 -9.31
C ASP A 69 14.24 -6.85 -10.06
N THR A 70 15.18 -7.76 -10.27
CA THR A 70 16.43 -7.50 -10.97
C THR A 70 16.30 -7.52 -12.50
N ARG A 71 15.15 -7.98 -13.03
CA ARG A 71 14.87 -8.09 -14.47
C ARG A 71 13.48 -7.55 -14.82
N PRO A 72 13.21 -6.25 -14.57
CA PRO A 72 11.87 -5.66 -14.78
C PRO A 72 11.44 -5.60 -16.25
N GLY A 73 12.35 -5.79 -17.21
CA GLY A 73 12.03 -5.88 -18.63
C GLY A 73 11.44 -7.22 -19.07
N LEU A 74 11.46 -8.24 -18.21
CA LEU A 74 10.85 -9.54 -18.48
C LEU A 74 9.47 -9.60 -17.83
N PRO A 75 8.44 -10.17 -18.49
CA PRO A 75 7.16 -10.40 -17.82
C PRO A 75 7.34 -11.36 -16.62
N PRO A 76 6.61 -11.16 -15.51
CA PRO A 76 6.62 -12.11 -14.40
C PRO A 76 5.93 -13.42 -14.80
N GLU A 77 6.18 -14.47 -14.02
CA GLU A 77 5.50 -15.75 -14.21
C GLU A 77 4.05 -15.65 -13.72
N THR A 78 3.11 -16.05 -14.58
CA THR A 78 1.67 -16.02 -14.31
C THR A 78 1.08 -17.41 -14.57
N PRO A 79 1.04 -18.29 -13.56
CA PRO A 79 0.50 -19.64 -13.75
C PRO A 79 -1.02 -19.57 -14.00
N GLU A 80 -1.55 -20.54 -14.75
CA GLU A 80 -3.00 -20.67 -14.99
C GLU A 80 -3.77 -21.00 -13.70
N GLU A 81 -3.17 -21.83 -12.84
CA GLU A 81 -3.75 -22.17 -11.54
C GLU A 81 -3.45 -21.09 -10.51
N ILE A 82 -4.51 -20.46 -10.01
CA ILE A 82 -4.44 -19.43 -8.97
C ILE A 82 -4.79 -20.04 -7.61
N PRO A 83 -3.85 -20.02 -6.63
CA PRO A 83 -4.13 -20.53 -5.30
C PRO A 83 -5.26 -19.76 -4.58
N PRO A 84 -6.02 -20.42 -3.69
CA PRO A 84 -7.11 -19.77 -2.95
C PRO A 84 -6.69 -18.52 -2.16
N TYR A 85 -5.47 -18.47 -1.63
CA TYR A 85 -4.97 -17.31 -0.88
C TYR A 85 -4.58 -16.11 -1.77
N ILE A 86 -4.44 -16.32 -3.08
CA ILE A 86 -4.17 -15.27 -4.08
C ILE A 86 -5.48 -14.69 -4.64
N ALA A 87 -6.51 -15.53 -4.77
CA ALA A 87 -7.80 -15.13 -5.34
C ALA A 87 -8.43 -13.85 -4.74
N PRO A 88 -8.35 -13.56 -3.42
CA PRO A 88 -8.88 -12.33 -2.85
C PRO A 88 -8.28 -11.06 -3.45
N TYR A 89 -6.97 -11.04 -3.72
CA TYR A 89 -6.28 -9.89 -4.31
C TYR A 89 -6.82 -9.57 -5.71
N LEU A 90 -7.02 -10.60 -6.53
CA LEU A 90 -7.58 -10.46 -7.88
C LEU A 90 -9.05 -9.96 -7.84
N LYS A 91 -9.86 -10.52 -6.92
CA LYS A 91 -11.26 -10.12 -6.74
C LYS A 91 -11.41 -8.68 -6.20
N LEU A 92 -10.41 -8.19 -5.48
CA LEU A 92 -10.39 -6.84 -4.88
C LEU A 92 -9.69 -5.79 -5.76
N PHE A 93 -9.48 -6.04 -7.06
CA PHE A 93 -8.85 -5.09 -7.99
C PHE A 93 -9.51 -3.68 -7.99
N ALA A 94 -10.83 -3.62 -7.80
CA ALA A 94 -11.56 -2.34 -7.70
C ALA A 94 -11.10 -1.50 -6.49
N HIS A 95 -10.48 -2.12 -5.48
CA HIS A 95 -9.95 -1.50 -4.27
C HIS A 95 -8.41 -1.42 -4.27
N ARG A 96 -7.76 -1.46 -5.45
CA ARG A 96 -6.28 -1.42 -5.59
C ARG A 96 -5.58 -0.19 -5.00
N ILE A 97 -6.34 0.87 -4.68
CA ILE A 97 -5.80 2.00 -3.92
C ILE A 97 -5.49 1.64 -2.46
N HIS A 98 -6.12 0.60 -1.92
CA HIS A 98 -5.96 0.10 -0.55
C HIS A 98 -5.30 -1.28 -0.51
N VAL A 99 -5.53 -2.13 -1.51
CA VAL A 99 -5.13 -3.53 -1.53
C VAL A 99 -4.00 -3.76 -2.55
N PRO A 100 -2.91 -4.45 -2.18
CA PRO A 100 -1.85 -4.83 -3.11
C PRO A 100 -2.38 -5.62 -4.31
N GLN A 101 -1.64 -5.62 -5.40
CA GLN A 101 -2.01 -6.36 -6.61
C GLN A 101 -1.06 -7.54 -6.81
N VAL A 102 -1.54 -8.60 -7.46
CA VAL A 102 -0.72 -9.77 -7.76
C VAL A 102 0.24 -9.43 -8.88
N TYR A 103 1.54 -9.48 -8.61
CA TYR A 103 2.59 -9.26 -9.60
C TYR A 103 2.89 -10.54 -10.38
N GLY A 104 3.04 -11.67 -9.68
CA GLY A 104 3.30 -12.98 -10.28
C GLY A 104 3.87 -13.98 -9.30
N ARG A 105 4.22 -15.16 -9.78
CA ARG A 105 4.85 -16.23 -9.01
C ARG A 105 6.37 -16.17 -9.17
N VAL A 106 7.10 -16.57 -8.14
CA VAL A 106 8.54 -16.82 -8.24
C VAL A 106 8.74 -18.16 -8.97
N ALA A 107 9.55 -18.15 -10.03
CA ALA A 107 9.87 -19.38 -10.76
C ALA A 107 10.56 -20.40 -9.83
N SER A 108 10.07 -21.63 -9.82
CA SER A 108 10.71 -22.71 -9.07
C SER A 108 11.93 -23.21 -9.84
N SER A 109 13.11 -23.10 -9.22
CA SER A 109 14.38 -23.62 -9.75
C SER A 109 14.55 -25.13 -9.50
N GLY A 110 13.48 -25.87 -9.20
CA GLY A 110 13.51 -27.29 -8.83
C GLY A 110 13.47 -27.56 -7.32
N ASP A 111 13.57 -26.51 -6.50
CA ASP A 111 13.33 -26.60 -5.05
C ASP A 111 11.84 -26.44 -4.73
N ALA A 112 11.26 -27.43 -4.06
CA ALA A 112 9.87 -27.41 -3.59
C ALA A 112 9.56 -26.24 -2.62
N ALA A 113 10.58 -25.59 -2.06
CA ALA A 113 10.41 -24.44 -1.16
C ALA A 113 10.02 -23.14 -1.87
N THR A 114 10.28 -23.01 -3.18
CA THR A 114 9.99 -21.76 -3.94
C THR A 114 8.72 -21.84 -4.78
N SER A 115 8.10 -23.02 -4.94
CA SER A 115 6.90 -23.22 -5.76
C SER A 115 5.66 -22.51 -5.23
N ASP A 116 5.66 -22.11 -3.95
CA ASP A 116 4.54 -21.46 -3.27
C ASP A 116 4.78 -19.97 -2.97
N LEU A 117 5.78 -19.37 -3.62
CA LEU A 117 6.13 -17.96 -3.42
C LEU A 117 5.45 -17.08 -4.48
N TRP A 118 4.67 -16.12 -4.01
CA TRP A 118 4.01 -15.12 -4.83
C TRP A 118 4.49 -13.72 -4.49
N LEU A 119 4.35 -12.81 -5.44
CA LEU A 119 4.78 -11.44 -5.31
C LEU A 119 3.59 -10.51 -5.43
N LEU A 120 3.52 -9.53 -4.53
CA LEU A 120 2.55 -8.45 -4.58
C LEU A 120 3.26 -7.14 -4.98
N GLU A 121 2.64 -6.40 -5.88
CA GLU A 121 3.02 -5.03 -6.23
C GLU A 121 2.06 -4.01 -5.59
N SER A 122 2.39 -2.72 -5.76
CA SER A 122 1.63 -1.61 -5.14
C SER A 122 1.54 -1.72 -3.61
N VAL A 123 2.51 -2.38 -2.98
CA VAL A 123 2.63 -2.47 -1.53
C VAL A 123 3.13 -1.12 -1.01
N PRO A 124 2.68 -0.64 0.17
CA PRO A 124 3.16 0.62 0.74
C PRO A 124 4.63 0.51 1.20
N ILE A 125 5.54 0.64 0.24
CA ILE A 125 7.00 0.63 0.42
C ILE A 125 7.56 2.02 0.08
N GLU A 126 8.27 2.60 1.03
CA GLU A 126 9.10 3.78 0.84
C GLU A 126 10.52 3.35 0.44
N VAL A 127 11.02 3.97 -0.62
CA VAL A 127 12.36 3.70 -1.17
C VAL A 127 13.22 4.95 -1.02
N ASP A 128 14.33 4.81 -0.28
CA ASP A 128 15.36 5.83 -0.11
C ASP A 128 16.71 5.25 -0.55
N GLY A 129 17.19 5.68 -1.72
CA GLY A 129 18.39 5.11 -2.34
C GLY A 129 18.22 3.62 -2.68
N ASP A 130 18.98 2.76 -1.99
CA ASP A 130 18.98 1.30 -2.06
C ASP A 130 18.25 0.63 -0.88
N LYS A 131 17.67 1.44 0.02
CA LYS A 131 16.90 0.99 1.18
C LYS A 131 15.42 1.04 0.84
N ALA A 132 14.74 -0.06 1.16
CA ALA A 132 13.29 -0.16 1.05
C ALA A 132 12.72 -0.53 2.42
N ARG A 133 11.73 0.23 2.88
CA ARG A 133 11.00 0.00 4.13
C ARG A 133 9.52 0.19 3.91
N LEU A 134 8.69 -0.44 4.73
CA LEU A 134 7.25 -0.16 4.69
C LEU A 134 6.99 1.29 5.15
N PHE A 135 5.94 1.91 4.65
CA PHE A 135 5.39 3.13 5.25
C PHE A 135 5.05 2.91 6.74
N PRO A 136 4.88 3.97 7.54
CA PRO A 136 4.54 3.85 8.95
C PRO A 136 3.26 3.06 9.19
N ALA A 137 3.21 2.32 10.30
CA ALA A 137 2.00 1.61 10.69
C ALA A 137 0.90 2.60 11.09
N LEU A 138 -0.36 2.19 10.90
CA LEU A 138 -1.51 2.99 11.34
C LEU A 138 -1.40 3.37 12.82
N THR A 139 -1.03 2.43 13.68
CA THR A 139 -0.93 2.65 15.13
C THR A 139 0.17 3.63 15.51
N GLU A 140 1.26 3.70 14.74
CA GLU A 140 2.36 4.64 14.96
C GLU A 140 1.94 6.06 14.60
N SER A 141 1.15 6.22 13.53
CA SER A 141 0.71 7.52 13.05
C SER A 141 -0.62 7.99 13.64
N TRP A 142 -1.32 7.12 14.37
CA TRP A 142 -2.67 7.39 14.86
C TRP A 142 -2.70 8.61 15.78
N ARG A 143 -1.84 8.64 16.80
CA ARG A 143 -1.85 9.67 17.86
C ARG A 143 -1.60 11.08 17.32
N ASP A 144 -0.70 11.19 16.35
CA ASP A 144 -0.24 12.48 15.81
C ASP A 144 -1.11 12.97 14.63
N ALA A 145 -2.05 12.15 14.17
CA ALA A 145 -2.96 12.50 13.09
C ALA A 145 -4.03 13.50 13.54
N SER A 146 -4.42 14.40 12.62
CA SER A 146 -5.51 15.33 12.87
C SER A 146 -6.85 14.58 13.08
N PRO A 147 -7.83 15.19 13.76
CA PRO A 147 -9.16 14.60 13.92
C PRO A 147 -9.76 14.12 12.59
N LEU A 148 -9.72 14.99 11.56
CA LEU A 148 -10.23 14.67 10.24
C LEU A 148 -9.54 13.43 9.63
N ARG A 149 -8.22 13.32 9.84
CA ARG A 149 -7.42 12.19 9.33
C ARG A 149 -7.79 10.88 10.04
N GLN A 150 -7.92 10.90 11.36
CA GLN A 150 -8.34 9.73 12.15
C GLN A 150 -9.72 9.22 11.71
N LEU A 151 -10.72 10.09 11.55
CA LEU A 151 -12.04 9.68 11.04
C LEU A 151 -11.96 9.13 9.63
N ASN A 152 -11.19 9.78 8.75
CA ASN A 152 -11.08 9.36 7.36
C ASN A 152 -10.47 7.96 7.23
N TRP A 153 -9.53 7.60 8.10
CA TRP A 153 -8.98 6.24 8.17
C TRP A 153 -10.02 5.23 8.66
N LEU A 154 -10.77 5.52 9.71
CA LEU A 154 -11.86 4.64 10.16
C LEU A 154 -12.94 4.45 9.09
N TRP A 155 -13.28 5.52 8.37
CA TRP A 155 -14.24 5.48 7.27
C TRP A 155 -13.75 4.59 6.12
N GLN A 156 -12.47 4.66 5.78
CA GLN A 156 -11.87 3.73 4.80
C GLN A 156 -11.95 2.28 5.26
N MET A 157 -11.58 1.99 6.51
CA MET A 157 -11.71 0.62 7.06
C MET A 157 -13.16 0.12 7.03
N ALA A 158 -14.13 0.96 7.42
CA ALA A 158 -15.55 0.61 7.40
C ALA A 158 -16.05 0.36 5.96
N SER A 159 -15.61 1.17 5.01
CA SER A 159 -15.97 1.03 3.59
C SER A 159 -15.42 -0.24 2.95
N LEU A 160 -14.31 -0.78 3.47
CA LEU A 160 -13.72 -2.04 3.04
C LEU A 160 -14.35 -3.29 3.68
N TRP A 161 -15.19 -3.13 4.71
CA TRP A 161 -15.84 -4.25 5.41
C TRP A 161 -16.59 -5.19 4.45
N SER A 162 -17.56 -4.67 3.71
CA SER A 162 -18.41 -5.49 2.82
C SER A 162 -17.62 -6.13 1.67
N PRO A 163 -16.71 -5.42 0.96
CA PRO A 163 -15.82 -6.03 -0.01
C PRO A 163 -14.95 -7.15 0.55
N PHE A 164 -14.31 -6.94 1.71
CA PHE A 164 -13.42 -7.95 2.29
C PHE A 164 -14.19 -9.16 2.80
N ALA A 165 -15.34 -8.95 3.45
CA ALA A 165 -16.19 -10.04 3.94
C ALA A 165 -16.68 -10.93 2.78
N ARG A 166 -17.02 -10.34 1.63
CA ARG A 166 -17.47 -11.08 0.45
C ARG A 166 -16.42 -12.03 -0.12
N VAL A 167 -15.14 -11.72 0.06
CA VAL A 167 -14.03 -12.55 -0.42
C VAL A 167 -13.32 -13.32 0.71
N GLY A 168 -13.86 -13.29 1.93
CA GLY A 168 -13.36 -14.06 3.07
C GLY A 168 -12.04 -13.56 3.65
N VAL A 169 -11.81 -12.25 3.66
CA VAL A 169 -10.60 -11.62 4.23
C VAL A 169 -10.90 -10.45 5.18
N ALA A 170 -12.12 -10.37 5.74
CA ALA A 170 -12.52 -9.25 6.60
C ALA A 170 -11.70 -9.16 7.90
N SER A 171 -11.12 -10.27 8.38
CA SER A 171 -10.19 -10.31 9.50
C SER A 171 -8.94 -9.44 9.28
N SER A 172 -8.57 -9.17 8.02
CA SER A 172 -7.50 -8.23 7.66
C SER A 172 -7.73 -6.81 8.21
N LEU A 173 -8.97 -6.44 8.51
CA LEU A 173 -9.33 -5.15 9.09
C LEU A 173 -9.04 -5.07 10.60
N PHE A 174 -8.79 -6.20 11.26
CA PHE A 174 -8.46 -6.27 12.68
C PHE A 174 -6.97 -6.22 12.93
N ASP A 175 -6.18 -6.65 11.95
CA ASP A 175 -4.75 -6.78 12.06
C ASP A 175 -4.04 -5.49 11.65
N SER A 176 -3.96 -4.55 12.60
CA SER A 176 -3.30 -3.27 12.38
C SER A 176 -1.82 -3.39 12.02
N GLN A 177 -1.19 -4.55 12.24
CA GLN A 177 0.21 -4.77 11.90
C GLN A 177 0.45 -4.77 10.37
N TRP A 178 -0.58 -5.02 9.56
CA TRP A 178 -0.49 -5.00 8.08
C TRP A 178 -1.02 -3.73 7.46
N VAL A 179 -1.51 -2.78 8.26
CA VAL A 179 -2.08 -1.52 7.78
C VAL A 179 -1.03 -0.42 7.87
N ARG A 180 -0.71 0.17 6.73
CA ARG A 180 0.18 1.33 6.61
C ARG A 180 -0.59 2.57 6.21
N VAL A 181 -0.03 3.72 6.56
CA VAL A 181 -0.57 5.03 6.19
C VAL A 181 0.28 5.69 5.12
N GLU A 182 -0.35 6.03 4.00
CA GLU A 182 0.24 6.85 2.94
C GLU A 182 -0.50 8.18 2.92
N GLY A 183 -0.08 9.08 3.82
CA GLY A 183 -0.78 10.35 4.07
C GLY A 183 -2.23 10.13 4.48
N GLY A 184 -3.16 10.38 3.56
CA GLY A 184 -4.60 10.20 3.80
C GLY A 184 -5.16 8.81 3.58
N ILE A 185 -4.39 7.92 2.96
CA ILE A 185 -4.88 6.66 2.45
C ILE A 185 -4.37 5.53 3.34
N LEU A 186 -5.25 4.58 3.66
CA LEU A 186 -4.86 3.31 4.25
C LEU A 186 -4.46 2.32 3.16
N ARG A 187 -3.33 1.66 3.37
CA ARG A 187 -2.77 0.65 2.47
C ARG A 187 -2.52 -0.63 3.25
N TRP A 188 -3.00 -1.76 2.76
CA TRP A 188 -2.65 -3.07 3.30
C TRP A 188 -1.36 -3.55 2.67
N VAL A 189 -0.53 -4.21 3.46
CA VAL A 189 0.68 -4.91 2.99
C VAL A 189 0.33 -6.30 2.47
N GLN A 190 -0.58 -6.98 3.16
CA GLN A 190 -1.12 -8.28 2.80
C GLN A 190 -2.51 -8.48 3.43
N LEU A 191 -3.21 -9.53 3.00
CA LEU A 191 -4.54 -9.91 3.47
C LEU A 191 -4.44 -11.20 4.29
N SER A 192 -5.30 -11.32 5.29
CA SER A 192 -5.49 -12.50 6.13
C SER A 192 -6.79 -13.19 5.76
N ALA A 193 -6.74 -14.50 5.55
CA ALA A 193 -7.93 -15.31 5.34
C ALA A 193 -8.75 -15.43 6.63
N ASP A 194 -10.07 -15.39 6.48
CA ASP A 194 -11.00 -15.53 7.60
C ASP A 194 -11.05 -16.98 8.08
N ALA A 195 -10.49 -17.25 9.27
CA ALA A 195 -10.61 -18.55 9.93
C ALA A 195 -12.05 -18.80 10.44
N GLU A 196 -12.69 -17.73 10.91
CA GLU A 196 -14.09 -17.70 11.35
C GLU A 196 -14.77 -16.47 10.75
N THR A 197 -16.10 -16.46 10.72
CA THR A 197 -16.87 -15.32 10.17
C THR A 197 -16.64 -14.06 11.01
N PRO A 198 -15.97 -13.02 10.46
CA PRO A 198 -15.72 -11.79 11.19
C PRO A 198 -16.99 -11.02 11.49
N THR A 199 -17.02 -10.32 12.63
CA THR A 199 -18.17 -9.49 13.03
C THR A 199 -17.79 -8.04 13.28
N LEU A 200 -18.74 -7.13 13.07
CA LEU A 200 -18.56 -5.71 13.39
C LEU A 200 -18.28 -5.47 14.89
N GLN A 201 -18.72 -6.38 15.75
CA GLN A 201 -18.39 -6.34 17.18
C GLN A 201 -16.88 -6.50 17.43
N GLN A 202 -16.20 -7.36 16.67
CA GLN A 202 -14.74 -7.51 16.74
C GLN A 202 -14.04 -6.22 16.30
N LEU A 203 -14.56 -5.54 15.26
CA LEU A 203 -14.06 -4.24 14.83
C LEU A 203 -14.14 -3.21 15.97
N GLY A 204 -15.29 -3.15 16.67
CA GLY A 204 -15.47 -2.29 17.84
C GLY A 204 -14.46 -2.57 18.96
N ARG A 205 -14.12 -3.84 19.20
CA ARG A 205 -13.09 -4.24 20.19
C ARG A 205 -11.67 -3.88 19.78
N VAL A 206 -11.38 -3.88 18.48
CA VAL A 206 -10.07 -3.45 17.96
C VAL A 206 -9.96 -1.93 18.09
N TRP A 207 -10.96 -1.20 17.61
CA TRP A 207 -10.97 0.26 17.62
C TRP A 207 -11.03 0.88 19.02
N SER A 208 -11.62 0.18 20.00
CA SER A 208 -11.63 0.65 21.40
C SER A 208 -10.22 0.83 21.97
N LYS A 209 -9.24 0.06 21.48
CA LYS A 209 -7.83 0.19 21.86
C LYS A 209 -7.20 1.50 21.38
N TRP A 210 -7.80 2.18 20.40
CA TRP A 210 -7.28 3.41 19.82
C TRP A 210 -7.90 4.67 20.45
N VAL A 211 -8.91 4.52 21.33
CA VAL A 211 -9.63 5.65 21.95
C VAL A 211 -8.68 6.57 22.72
N GLU A 212 -7.74 6.01 23.48
CA GLU A 212 -6.79 6.81 24.25
C GLU A 212 -5.90 7.70 23.35
N GLY A 213 -5.45 7.15 22.22
CA GLY A 213 -4.67 7.87 21.22
C GLY A 213 -5.49 8.74 20.26
N THR A 214 -6.81 8.80 20.41
CA THR A 214 -7.68 9.61 19.54
C THR A 214 -7.63 11.07 19.94
N ALA A 215 -7.67 11.95 18.95
CA ALA A 215 -7.66 13.39 19.15
C ALA A 215 -8.84 13.82 20.03
N VAL A 216 -8.59 14.75 20.96
CA VAL A 216 -9.53 15.14 22.02
C VAL A 216 -10.95 15.45 21.50
N PRO A 217 -11.14 16.22 20.41
CA PRO A 217 -12.48 16.55 19.91
C PRO A 217 -13.31 15.34 19.44
N MET A 218 -12.68 14.18 19.24
CA MET A 218 -13.32 12.98 18.71
C MET A 218 -13.37 11.81 19.70
N ARG A 219 -12.68 11.92 20.84
CA ARG A 219 -12.51 10.78 21.75
C ARG A 219 -13.85 10.20 22.20
N ASP A 220 -14.78 11.07 22.60
CA ASP A 220 -16.12 10.67 23.04
C ASP A 220 -16.94 10.05 21.90
N PHE A 221 -16.84 10.63 20.69
CA PHE A 221 -17.50 10.08 19.51
C PHE A 221 -17.00 8.67 19.20
N LEU A 222 -15.68 8.46 19.14
CA LEU A 222 -15.12 7.14 18.86
C LEU A 222 -15.45 6.15 19.99
N HIS A 223 -15.35 6.58 21.25
CA HIS A 223 -15.71 5.73 22.38
C HIS A 223 -17.16 5.24 22.26
N ARG A 224 -18.10 6.15 21.97
CA ARG A 224 -19.52 5.79 21.78
C ARG A 224 -19.72 4.87 20.58
N LEU A 225 -19.06 5.15 19.46
CA LEU A 225 -19.14 4.32 18.25
C LEU A 225 -18.67 2.88 18.53
N CYS A 226 -17.57 2.73 19.26
CA CYS A 226 -17.07 1.42 19.67
C CYS A 226 -18.07 0.67 20.56
N GLN A 227 -18.74 1.35 21.51
CA GLN A 227 -19.79 0.71 22.33
C GLN A 227 -20.95 0.22 21.47
N LEU A 228 -21.45 1.04 20.53
CA LEU A 228 -22.53 0.64 19.63
C LEU A 228 -22.18 -0.58 18.77
N LEU A 229 -20.92 -0.69 18.32
CA LEU A 229 -20.42 -1.86 17.62
C LEU A 229 -20.36 -3.09 18.53
N ILE A 230 -19.77 -2.96 19.72
CA ILE A 230 -19.57 -4.05 20.68
C ILE A 230 -20.91 -4.61 21.18
N GLU A 231 -21.89 -3.74 21.44
CA GLU A 231 -23.25 -4.10 21.87
C GLU A 231 -24.12 -4.63 20.73
N GLY A 232 -23.64 -4.61 19.48
CA GLY A 232 -24.38 -5.10 18.31
C GLY A 232 -25.55 -4.21 17.90
N GLN A 233 -25.52 -2.93 18.29
CA GLN A 233 -26.51 -1.93 17.84
C GLN A 233 -26.28 -1.54 16.38
N ILE A 234 -25.01 -1.53 15.94
CA ILE A 234 -24.65 -1.40 14.53
C ILE A 234 -24.55 -2.80 13.92
N ARG A 235 -25.49 -3.13 13.03
CA ARG A 235 -25.63 -4.48 12.45
C ARG A 235 -25.11 -4.58 11.03
N GLN A 236 -24.97 -3.45 10.34
CA GLN A 236 -24.58 -3.37 8.94
C GLN A 236 -23.46 -2.35 8.75
N SER A 237 -22.55 -2.62 7.80
CA SER A 237 -21.43 -1.71 7.48
C SER A 237 -21.90 -0.34 7.05
N GLU A 238 -23.02 -0.26 6.36
CA GLU A 238 -23.59 0.97 5.82
C GLU A 238 -24.02 1.92 6.96
N GLN A 239 -24.50 1.37 8.08
CA GLN A 239 -24.82 2.15 9.28
C GLN A 239 -23.55 2.74 9.91
N LEU A 240 -22.47 1.95 9.97
CA LEU A 240 -21.16 2.40 10.47
C LEU A 240 -20.59 3.52 9.59
N ILE A 241 -20.63 3.33 8.27
CA ILE A 241 -20.17 4.31 7.27
C ILE A 241 -20.95 5.61 7.44
N ALA A 242 -22.28 5.56 7.50
CA ALA A 242 -23.12 6.75 7.66
C ALA A 242 -22.84 7.53 8.96
N LEU A 243 -22.53 6.84 10.07
CA LEU A 243 -22.14 7.49 11.32
C LEU A 243 -20.77 8.19 11.20
N LEU A 244 -19.81 7.54 10.54
CA LEU A 244 -18.49 8.11 10.30
C LEU A 244 -18.55 9.32 9.36
N GLU A 245 -19.38 9.28 8.31
CA GLU A 245 -19.61 10.40 7.39
C GLU A 245 -20.21 11.62 8.08
N ARG A 246 -21.14 11.42 9.02
CA ARG A 246 -21.66 12.50 9.87
C ARG A 246 -20.54 13.11 10.71
N GLY A 247 -19.70 12.29 11.33
CA GLY A 247 -18.52 12.75 12.07
C GLY A 247 -17.57 13.56 11.19
N LEU A 248 -17.28 13.06 9.98
CA LEU A 248 -16.43 13.73 8.99
C LEU A 248 -16.99 15.09 8.57
N THR A 249 -18.32 15.18 8.40
CA THR A 249 -19.00 16.44 8.06
C THR A 249 -18.82 17.48 9.17
N VAL A 250 -19.03 17.09 10.42
CA VAL A 250 -18.90 17.99 11.59
C VAL A 250 -17.45 18.46 11.75
N VAL A 251 -16.49 17.53 11.74
CA VAL A 251 -15.06 17.88 11.89
C VAL A 251 -14.56 18.68 10.69
N GLY A 252 -15.02 18.34 9.48
CA GLY A 252 -14.65 19.00 8.24
C GLY A 252 -15.15 20.44 8.13
N ALA A 253 -16.27 20.77 8.79
CA ALA A 253 -16.82 22.12 8.85
C ALA A 253 -16.08 23.04 9.85
N ALA A 254 -15.41 22.47 10.86
CA ALA A 254 -14.72 23.24 11.89
C ALA A 254 -13.34 23.78 11.45
N GLY A 255 -12.79 23.29 10.32
CA GLY A 255 -11.46 23.67 9.85
C GLY A 255 -11.47 24.81 8.82
N SER A 256 -10.65 25.84 9.04
CA SER A 256 -10.32 26.81 7.98
C SER A 256 -9.37 26.15 6.97
N ARG A 257 -9.70 26.24 5.67
CA ARG A 257 -8.87 25.70 4.59
C ARG A 257 -8.24 26.86 3.84
N ARG A 258 -6.91 26.93 3.83
CA ARG A 258 -6.17 27.79 2.92
C ARG A 258 -5.85 26.96 1.68
N ILE A 259 -6.47 27.32 0.56
CA ILE A 259 -6.18 26.72 -0.74
C ILE A 259 -5.39 27.78 -1.52
N GLU A 260 -4.15 27.47 -1.85
CA GLU A 260 -3.34 28.29 -2.74
C GLU A 260 -3.28 27.58 -4.08
N ILE A 261 -3.77 28.25 -5.12
CA ILE A 261 -3.79 27.73 -6.48
C ILE A 261 -2.72 28.47 -7.26
N PHE A 262 -1.76 27.72 -7.78
CA PHE A 262 -0.72 28.22 -8.68
C PHE A 262 -0.98 27.59 -10.05
N THR A 263 -0.99 28.40 -11.10
CA THR A 263 -1.30 27.94 -12.46
C THR A 263 -0.14 28.26 -13.38
N LEU A 264 0.66 27.24 -13.69
CA LEU A 264 1.69 27.35 -14.71
C LEU A 264 1.12 26.90 -16.05
N SER A 265 1.10 27.80 -17.02
CA SER A 265 0.76 27.50 -18.41
C SER A 265 2.04 27.47 -19.25
N ASP A 266 2.04 26.67 -20.31
CA ASP A 266 3.11 26.65 -21.31
C ASP A 266 2.64 27.37 -22.57
N ARG A 267 3.56 28.09 -23.22
CA ARG A 267 3.32 28.82 -24.47
C ARG A 267 2.91 27.92 -25.64
N GLY A 268 3.33 26.66 -25.60
CA GLY A 268 3.40 25.77 -26.74
C GLY A 268 4.59 26.10 -27.67
N PRO A 269 4.92 25.18 -28.60
CA PRO A 269 6.12 25.26 -29.43
C PRO A 269 6.07 26.38 -30.49
N SER A 270 4.88 26.85 -30.86
CA SER A 270 4.66 27.70 -32.04
C SER A 270 4.34 29.17 -31.76
N ARG A 271 3.84 29.51 -30.57
CA ARG A 271 3.56 30.91 -30.20
C ARG A 271 4.83 31.61 -29.75
N THR A 272 4.86 32.94 -29.62
CA THR A 272 6.03 33.71 -29.15
C THR A 272 5.88 34.25 -27.72
N ARG A 273 4.65 34.34 -27.21
CA ARG A 273 4.34 34.66 -25.81
C ARG A 273 3.27 33.72 -25.26
N ASN A 274 3.31 33.51 -23.95
CA ASN A 274 2.26 32.82 -23.23
C ASN A 274 1.34 33.86 -22.60
N GLU A 275 0.16 34.06 -23.19
CA GLU A 275 -0.83 35.04 -22.72
C GLU A 275 -1.54 34.59 -21.43
N ASP A 276 -1.46 33.30 -21.09
CA ASP A 276 -2.06 32.71 -19.90
C ASP A 276 -1.06 32.62 -18.72
N ALA A 277 0.15 33.19 -18.85
CA ALA A 277 1.16 33.20 -17.80
C ALA A 277 0.82 34.29 -16.76
N CYS A 278 -0.06 33.97 -15.83
CA CYS A 278 -0.54 34.93 -14.84
C CYS A 278 0.25 34.88 -13.51
N TYR A 279 0.63 33.69 -13.02
CA TYR A 279 1.42 33.52 -11.79
C TYR A 279 1.80 32.04 -11.55
N PRO A 280 3.02 31.70 -11.10
CA PRO A 280 4.13 32.62 -10.80
C PRO A 280 4.84 33.16 -12.04
N ASP A 281 5.63 34.22 -11.86
CA ASP A 281 6.42 34.83 -12.93
C ASP A 281 7.32 33.78 -13.60
N SER A 282 7.50 33.91 -14.92
CA SER A 282 8.35 33.01 -15.69
C SER A 282 9.78 33.00 -15.11
N GLY A 283 10.28 31.82 -14.76
CA GLY A 283 11.63 31.65 -14.19
C GLY A 283 11.69 31.61 -12.66
N THR A 284 10.54 31.64 -11.97
CA THR A 284 10.50 31.37 -10.52
C THR A 284 10.69 29.86 -10.31
N THR A 285 11.87 29.46 -9.80
CA THR A 285 12.18 28.07 -9.37
C THR A 285 11.77 27.82 -7.94
#